data_AF-A0A7C2VHI9-F1
#
_entry.id   AF-A0A7C2VHI9-F1
#
_cell.length_a   1.000
_cell.length_b   1.000
_cell.length_c   1.000
_cell.angle_alpha   90.00
_cell.angle_beta   90.00
_cell.angle_gamma   90.00
#
_symmetry.space_group_name_H-M   'P 1'
#
loop_
_entity.id
_entity.type
_entity.pdbx_description
1 polymer ?
#
loop_
_entity_poly.entity_id
_entity_poly.type
_entity_poly.pdbx_seq_one_letter_code
_entity_poly.pdbx_strand_id
1 'polypeptide(L)'
;MAPETSIDPYVVAWLLAGGVKRQTLVKLAGRLGLAIPGTRLTALPPDVIADALVDRWEEPDVRRAIIETLNRALPDQRAAADRAGADEQALKDLQKAKQYDDSLPDVYLLEARLQAELPRGDRPAAMAALDRAIALLKDDPRQLSKAYVLRGRYQEDAR
;
A
#
# COMPACT_ATOMS: atom_id res chain seq x y z
N MET A 1 -22.22 -3.38 19.47
CA MET A 1 -21.03 -4.06 18.91
C MET A 1 -20.40 -3.10 17.93
N ALA A 2 -19.24 -2.54 18.25
CA ALA A 2 -18.52 -1.64 17.34
C ALA A 2 -17.83 -2.48 16.24
N PRO A 3 -17.75 -2.01 14.99
CA PRO A 3 -17.13 -2.77 13.92
C PRO A 3 -15.64 -2.95 14.22
N GLU A 4 -15.19 -4.20 14.33
CA GLU A 4 -13.78 -4.55 14.26
C GLU A 4 -13.24 -4.02 12.93
N THR A 5 -12.43 -2.96 13.00
CA THR A 5 -11.79 -2.39 11.83
C THR A 5 -10.82 -3.42 11.24
N SER A 6 -11.21 -4.01 10.12
CA SER A 6 -10.43 -4.95 9.30
C SER A 6 -9.32 -4.22 8.53
N ILE A 7 -8.48 -3.47 9.24
CA ILE A 7 -7.30 -2.83 8.64
C ILE A 7 -6.14 -3.80 8.80
N ASP A 8 -5.53 -4.17 7.67
CA ASP A 8 -4.40 -5.09 7.63
C ASP A 8 -3.21 -4.52 8.46
N PRO A 9 -2.57 -5.33 9.33
CA PRO A 9 -1.43 -4.91 10.15
C PRO A 9 -0.28 -4.28 9.32
N TYR A 10 -0.02 -4.76 8.12
CA TYR A 10 1.01 -4.19 7.24
C TYR A 10 0.66 -2.78 6.76
N VAL A 11 -0.62 -2.54 6.44
CA VAL A 11 -1.12 -1.21 6.06
C VAL A 11 -0.98 -0.25 7.23
N VAL A 12 -1.23 -0.73 8.46
CA VAL A 12 -1.03 0.04 9.69
C VAL A 12 0.43 0.43 9.88
N ALA A 13 1.37 -0.51 9.71
CA ALA A 13 2.80 -0.24 9.84
C ALA A 13 3.25 0.84 8.85
N TRP A 14 2.79 0.73 7.60
CA TRP A 14 3.08 1.70 6.56
C TRP A 14 2.56 3.11 6.90
N LEU A 15 1.31 3.23 7.35
CA LEU A 15 0.74 4.52 7.75
C LEU A 15 1.47 5.13 8.94
N LEU A 16 1.87 4.32 9.91
CA LEU A 16 2.65 4.77 11.06
C LEU A 16 4.02 5.29 10.63
N ALA A 17 4.71 4.58 9.73
CA ALA A 17 6.06 4.95 9.28
C ALA A 17 6.07 6.17 8.36
N GLY A 18 5.10 6.27 7.44
CA GLY A 18 5.08 7.30 6.39
C GLY A 18 4.16 8.49 6.68
N GLY A 19 3.05 8.25 7.37
CA GLY A 19 2.03 9.27 7.60
C GLY A 19 2.11 9.94 8.97
N VAL A 20 2.68 9.27 9.98
CA VAL A 20 2.78 9.84 11.33
C VAL A 20 4.12 10.53 11.54
N LYS A 21 4.09 11.78 12.03
CA LYS A 21 5.32 12.50 12.41
C LYS A 21 6.17 11.64 13.34
N ARG A 22 7.45 11.50 13.04
CA ARG A 22 8.42 10.68 13.81
C ARG A 22 8.34 10.90 15.31
N GLN A 23 8.21 12.15 15.77
CA GLN A 23 8.10 12.46 17.20
C GLN A 23 6.83 11.88 17.83
N THR A 24 5.71 11.88 17.11
CA THR A 24 4.45 11.27 17.55
C THR A 24 4.58 9.76 17.60
N LEU A 25 5.22 9.15 16.60
CA LEU A 25 5.48 7.71 16.56
C LEU A 25 6.38 7.25 17.73
N VAL A 26 7.45 7.98 18.01
CA VAL A 26 8.34 7.72 19.16
C VAL A 26 7.59 7.87 20.49
N LYS A 27 6.73 8.88 20.63
CA LYS A 27 5.89 9.06 21.83
C LYS A 27 4.89 7.92 22.00
N LEU A 28 4.27 7.46 20.90
CA LEU A 28 3.36 6.32 20.91
C LEU A 28 4.09 5.05 21.37
N ALA A 29 5.24 4.76 20.76
CA ALA A 29 6.09 3.64 21.13
C ALA A 29 6.50 3.67 22.61
N GLY A 30 6.94 4.84 23.10
CA GLY A 30 7.25 5.01 24.52
C GLY A 30 6.04 4.80 25.44
N ARG A 31 4.86 5.31 25.07
CA ARG A 31 3.61 5.12 25.82
C ARG A 31 3.20 3.65 25.91
N LEU A 32 3.45 2.88 24.86
CA LEU A 32 3.14 1.46 24.78
C LEU A 32 4.24 0.56 25.37
N GLY A 33 5.26 1.15 25.99
CA GLY A 33 6.34 0.42 26.63
C GLY A 33 7.27 -0.28 25.65
N LEU A 34 7.33 0.15 24.39
CA LEU A 34 8.27 -0.40 23.43
C LEU A 34 9.70 -0.04 23.86
N ALA A 35 10.51 -1.06 24.14
CA ALA A 35 11.91 -0.90 24.50
C ALA A 35 12.75 -1.85 23.65
N ILE A 36 13.75 -1.31 22.95
CA ILE A 36 14.74 -2.10 22.23
C ILE A 36 16.04 -2.07 23.03
N PRO A 37 16.54 -3.22 23.51
CA PRO A 37 17.79 -3.28 24.26
C PRO A 37 18.93 -2.57 23.54
N GLY A 38 19.66 -1.71 24.25
CA GLY A 38 20.83 -1.01 23.72
C GLY A 38 20.55 0.15 22.76
N THR A 39 19.28 0.45 22.41
CA THR A 39 18.96 1.50 21.44
C THR A 39 17.85 2.43 21.92
N ARG A 40 18.06 3.75 21.76
CA ARG A 40 17.00 4.73 22.04
C ARG A 40 15.98 4.75 20.91
N LEU A 41 14.69 4.80 21.24
CA LEU A 41 13.61 4.91 20.22
C LEU A 41 13.82 6.08 19.25
N THR A 42 14.39 7.20 19.73
CA THR A 42 14.70 8.37 18.89
C THR A 42 15.82 8.14 17.88
N ALA A 43 16.63 7.09 18.07
CA ALA A 43 17.70 6.71 17.15
C ALA A 43 17.23 5.71 16.09
N LEU A 44 16.05 5.10 16.28
CA LEU A 44 15.51 4.12 15.35
C LEU A 44 14.87 4.78 14.11
N PRO A 45 14.93 4.09 12.96
CA PRO A 45 14.11 4.43 11.79
C PRO A 45 12.60 4.32 12.09
N PRO A 46 11.74 5.18 11.51
CA PRO A 46 10.29 5.15 11.73
C PRO A 46 9.62 3.81 11.35
N ASP A 47 10.08 3.18 10.28
CA ASP A 47 9.70 1.86 9.80
C ASP A 47 9.93 0.79 10.88
N VAL A 48 11.13 0.73 11.47
CA VAL A 48 11.45 -0.22 12.55
C VAL A 48 10.55 -0.02 13.79
N ILE A 49 10.20 1.23 14.11
CA ILE A 49 9.30 1.52 15.23
C ILE A 49 7.86 1.11 14.89
N ALA A 50 7.42 1.35 13.64
CA ALA A 50 6.09 0.99 13.18
C ALA A 50 5.89 -0.53 13.12
N ASP A 51 6.86 -1.26 12.58
CA ASP A 51 6.82 -2.73 12.53
C ASP A 51 6.77 -3.32 13.94
N ALA A 52 7.62 -2.84 14.86
CA ALA A 52 7.62 -3.32 16.24
C ALA A 52 6.33 -2.99 17.03
N LEU A 53 5.61 -1.94 16.63
CA LEU A 53 4.27 -1.64 17.16
C LEU A 53 3.20 -2.56 16.58
N VAL A 54 3.33 -2.92 15.31
CA VAL A 54 2.41 -3.81 14.60
C VAL A 54 2.63 -5.28 14.95
N ASP A 55 3.84 -5.69 15.32
CA ASP A 55 4.09 -7.02 15.90
C ASP A 55 3.26 -7.27 17.16
N ARG A 56 2.85 -6.19 17.84
CA ARG A 56 2.00 -6.21 19.03
C ARG A 56 0.53 -5.89 18.72
N TRP A 57 0.11 -5.97 17.45
CA TRP A 57 -1.24 -5.60 16.99
C TRP A 57 -2.36 -6.47 17.58
N GLU A 58 -2.06 -7.70 18.01
CA GLU A 58 -3.01 -8.57 18.69
C GLU A 58 -3.33 -8.09 20.12
N GLU A 59 -2.51 -7.22 20.71
CA GLU A 59 -2.80 -6.61 22.01
C GLU A 59 -3.88 -5.51 21.85
N PRO A 60 -5.04 -5.62 22.52
CA PRO A 60 -6.15 -4.70 22.30
C PRO A 60 -5.83 -3.25 22.64
N ASP A 61 -4.99 -3.02 23.66
CA ASP A 61 -4.56 -1.67 24.06
C ASP A 61 -3.61 -1.04 23.03
N VAL A 62 -2.69 -1.83 22.47
CA VAL A 62 -1.78 -1.41 21.40
C VAL A 62 -2.57 -1.08 20.14
N ARG A 63 -3.45 -1.99 19.70
CA ARG A 63 -4.34 -1.79 18.55
C ARG A 63 -5.14 -0.49 18.69
N ARG A 64 -5.78 -0.29 19.85
CA ARG A 64 -6.58 0.91 20.13
C ARG A 64 -5.75 2.19 20.08
N ALA A 65 -4.57 2.18 20.71
CA ALA A 65 -3.67 3.33 20.75
C ALA A 65 -3.11 3.70 19.36
N ILE A 66 -2.80 2.70 18.53
CA ILE A 66 -2.38 2.89 17.15
C ILE A 66 -3.51 3.49 16.32
N ILE A 67 -4.70 2.89 16.37
CA ILE A 67 -5.87 3.38 15.63
C ILE A 67 -6.21 4.82 16.02
N GLU A 68 -6.19 5.15 17.32
CA GLU A 68 -6.41 6.51 17.81
C GLU A 68 -5.36 7.48 17.25
N THR A 69 -4.09 7.08 17.25
CA THR A 69 -3.00 7.90 16.73
C THR A 69 -3.14 8.15 15.23
N LEU A 70 -3.47 7.12 14.47
CA LEU A 70 -3.73 7.21 13.04
C LEU A 70 -4.94 8.12 12.75
N ASN A 71 -6.05 7.94 13.46
CA ASN A 71 -7.24 8.80 13.31
C ASN A 71 -6.93 10.27 13.59
N ARG A 72 -6.04 10.56 14.55
CA ARG A 72 -5.66 11.93 14.91
C ARG A 72 -4.64 12.54 13.96
N ALA A 73 -3.67 11.74 13.51
CA ALA A 73 -2.57 12.20 12.69
C ALA A 73 -2.95 12.31 11.21
N LEU A 74 -3.87 11.45 10.76
CA LEU A 74 -4.12 11.18 9.35
C LEU A 74 -5.62 10.95 9.05
N PRO A 75 -6.50 11.92 9.34
CA PRO A 75 -7.93 11.79 9.08
C PRO A 75 -8.23 11.48 7.60
N ASP A 76 -7.45 12.04 6.67
CA ASP A 76 -7.61 11.82 5.22
C ASP A 76 -6.95 10.53 4.71
N GLN A 77 -5.88 10.03 5.36
CA GLN A 77 -5.19 8.82 4.87
C GLN A 77 -5.87 7.52 5.28
N ARG A 78 -6.91 7.53 6.13
CA ARG A 78 -7.72 6.33 6.38
C ARG A 78 -8.42 5.87 5.10
N ALA A 79 -8.93 6.81 4.31
CA ALA A 79 -9.49 6.52 2.98
C ALA A 79 -8.43 6.07 1.96
N ALA A 80 -7.16 6.42 2.17
CA ALA A 80 -6.03 5.96 1.36
C ALA A 80 -5.52 4.58 1.81
N ALA A 81 -5.60 4.27 3.10
CA ALA A 81 -5.25 2.98 3.69
C ALA A 81 -6.28 1.89 3.36
N ASP A 82 -7.57 2.22 3.46
CA ASP A 82 -8.65 1.34 3.04
C ASP A 82 -8.54 1.04 1.54
N ARG A 83 -8.12 2.03 0.73
CA ARG A 83 -7.76 1.82 -0.68
C ARG A 83 -6.54 0.94 -0.86
N ALA A 84 -5.43 1.21 -0.17
CA ALA A 84 -4.20 0.44 -0.29
C ALA A 84 -4.39 -1.05 0.07
N GLY A 85 -5.15 -1.36 1.12
CA GLY A 85 -5.50 -2.75 1.46
C GLY A 85 -6.38 -3.42 0.40
N ALA A 86 -7.35 -2.69 -0.17
CA ALA A 86 -8.16 -3.17 -1.29
C ALA A 86 -7.33 -3.39 -2.57
N ASP A 87 -6.35 -2.52 -2.82
CA ASP A 87 -5.47 -2.55 -3.98
C ASP A 87 -4.49 -3.73 -3.94
N GLU A 88 -3.94 -4.07 -2.76
CA GLU A 88 -3.13 -5.29 -2.58
C GLU A 88 -3.95 -6.57 -2.77
N GLN A 89 -5.17 -6.61 -2.23
CA GLN A 89 -6.07 -7.74 -2.44
C GLN A 89 -6.46 -7.87 -3.92
N ALA A 90 -6.74 -6.75 -4.57
CA ALA A 90 -7.03 -6.70 -6.00
C ALA A 90 -5.84 -7.21 -6.84
N LEU A 91 -4.60 -6.87 -6.49
CA LEU A 91 -3.41 -7.43 -7.15
C LEU A 91 -3.33 -8.95 -7.03
N LYS A 92 -3.59 -9.51 -5.83
CA LYS A 92 -3.62 -10.97 -5.63
C LYS A 92 -4.72 -11.63 -6.47
N ASP A 93 -5.89 -11.01 -6.57
CA ASP A 93 -6.99 -11.55 -7.35
C ASP A 93 -6.75 -11.44 -8.86
N LEU A 94 -6.10 -10.37 -9.33
CA LEU A 94 -5.62 -10.26 -10.71
C LEU A 94 -4.56 -11.31 -11.03
N GLN A 95 -3.61 -11.58 -10.13
CA GLN A 95 -2.63 -12.64 -10.31
C GLN A 95 -3.30 -14.02 -10.45
N LYS A 96 -4.35 -14.30 -9.69
CA LYS A 96 -5.15 -15.52 -9.87
C LYS A 96 -5.88 -15.51 -11.21
N ALA A 97 -6.49 -14.39 -11.61
CA ALA A 97 -7.17 -14.30 -12.89
C ALA A 97 -6.23 -14.62 -14.07
N LYS A 98 -4.99 -14.14 -14.03
CA LYS A 98 -3.93 -14.47 -15.02
C LYS A 98 -3.59 -15.95 -15.08
N GLN A 99 -3.73 -16.69 -13.97
CA GLN A 99 -3.50 -18.14 -13.96
C GLN A 99 -4.63 -18.89 -14.67
N TYR A 100 -5.84 -18.33 -14.71
CA TYR A 100 -6.98 -18.92 -15.42
C TYR A 100 -7.00 -18.55 -16.90
N ASP A 101 -6.76 -17.27 -17.22
CA ASP A 101 -6.70 -16.76 -18.59
C ASP A 101 -5.68 -15.61 -18.69
N ASP A 102 -4.56 -15.90 -19.32
CA ASP A 102 -3.46 -14.96 -19.51
C ASP A 102 -3.59 -14.12 -20.79
N SER A 103 -4.68 -14.30 -21.55
CA SER A 103 -4.97 -13.59 -22.79
C SER A 103 -5.84 -12.35 -22.59
N LEU A 104 -6.35 -12.14 -21.37
CA LEU A 104 -7.24 -11.02 -21.04
C LEU A 104 -6.46 -9.70 -20.89
N PRO A 105 -6.57 -8.76 -21.85
CA PRO A 105 -5.83 -7.50 -21.79
C PRO A 105 -6.21 -6.63 -20.59
N ASP A 106 -7.47 -6.68 -20.17
CA ASP A 106 -8.00 -5.89 -19.05
C ASP A 106 -7.30 -6.21 -17.72
N VAL A 107 -6.92 -7.48 -17.52
CA VAL A 107 -6.23 -7.93 -16.31
C VAL A 107 -4.87 -7.26 -16.19
N TYR A 108 -4.14 -7.15 -17.30
CA TYR A 108 -2.86 -6.46 -17.35
C TYR A 108 -2.99 -4.93 -17.27
N LEU A 109 -4.06 -4.33 -17.82
CA LEU A 109 -4.33 -2.90 -17.66
C LEU A 109 -4.60 -2.53 -16.20
N LEU A 110 -5.39 -3.35 -15.50
CA LEU A 110 -5.70 -3.15 -14.08
C LEU A 110 -4.47 -3.37 -13.20
N GLU A 111 -3.67 -4.40 -13.48
CA GLU A 111 -2.40 -4.64 -12.79
C GLU A 111 -1.44 -3.46 -12.97
N ALA A 112 -1.29 -2.95 -14.20
CA ALA A 112 -0.45 -1.78 -14.48
C ALA A 112 -0.90 -0.53 -13.70
N ARG A 113 -2.21 -0.30 -13.60
CA ARG A 113 -2.75 0.83 -12.82
C ARG A 113 -2.47 0.68 -11.34
N LEU A 114 -2.77 -0.47 -10.76
CA LEU A 114 -2.54 -0.73 -9.35
C LEU A 114 -1.04 -0.61 -9.02
N GLN A 115 -0.17 -1.21 -9.83
CA GLN A 115 1.28 -1.13 -9.64
C GLN A 115 1.86 0.27 -9.88
N ALA A 116 1.18 1.18 -10.59
CA ALA A 116 1.67 2.55 -10.79
C ALA A 116 1.11 3.54 -9.77
N GLU A 117 -0.11 3.32 -9.28
CA GLU A 117 -0.81 4.22 -8.37
C GLU A 117 -0.55 3.87 -6.88
N LEU A 118 -0.14 2.63 -6.58
CA LEU A 118 0.22 2.23 -5.22
C LEU A 118 1.47 2.96 -4.71
N PRO A 119 1.49 3.40 -3.43
CA PRO A 119 2.66 4.04 -2.82
C PRO A 119 3.94 3.18 -2.80
N ARG A 120 3.80 1.85 -2.92
CA ARG A 120 4.88 0.85 -3.07
C ARG A 120 4.78 0.07 -4.38
N GLY A 121 4.00 0.57 -5.32
CA GLY A 121 3.82 -0.07 -6.61
C GLY A 121 5.14 -0.18 -7.36
N ASP A 122 5.37 -1.33 -7.99
CA ASP A 122 6.57 -1.59 -8.78
C ASP A 122 6.34 -1.01 -10.18
N ARG A 123 6.83 0.21 -10.42
CA ARG A 123 6.71 0.88 -11.73
C ARG A 123 7.29 0.04 -12.89
N PRO A 124 8.48 -0.58 -12.77
CA PRO A 124 8.93 -1.57 -13.74
C PRO A 124 7.91 -2.69 -14.00
N ALA A 125 7.30 -3.25 -12.96
CA ALA A 125 6.24 -4.25 -13.12
C ALA A 125 4.97 -3.66 -13.77
N ALA A 126 4.60 -2.41 -13.42
CA ALA A 126 3.51 -1.70 -14.05
C ALA A 126 3.72 -1.53 -15.56
N MET A 127 4.94 -1.14 -15.96
CA MET A 127 5.33 -1.01 -17.36
C MET A 127 5.33 -2.36 -18.08
N ALA A 128 5.81 -3.42 -17.45
CA ALA A 128 5.79 -4.76 -18.02
C ALA A 128 4.36 -5.28 -18.23
N ALA A 129 3.48 -5.07 -17.25
CA ALA A 129 2.06 -5.39 -17.38
C ALA A 129 1.42 -4.57 -18.51
N LEU A 130 1.72 -3.28 -18.59
CA LEU A 130 1.18 -2.40 -19.64
C LEU A 130 1.64 -2.77 -21.05
N ASP A 131 2.92 -3.13 -21.21
CA ASP A 131 3.45 -3.63 -22.50
C ASP A 131 2.76 -4.94 -22.90
N ARG A 132 2.42 -5.81 -21.93
CA ARG A 132 1.65 -7.03 -22.19
C ARG A 132 0.20 -6.73 -22.59
N ALA A 133 -0.45 -5.77 -21.96
CA ALA A 133 -1.78 -5.31 -22.35
C ALA A 133 -1.79 -4.78 -23.79
N ILE A 134 -0.83 -3.94 -24.15
CA ILE A 134 -0.68 -3.40 -25.52
C ILE A 134 -0.51 -4.52 -26.53
N ALA A 135 0.25 -5.56 -26.19
CA ALA A 135 0.43 -6.73 -27.05
C ALA A 135 -0.85 -7.57 -27.22
N LEU A 136 -1.82 -7.50 -26.31
CA LEU A 136 -3.09 -8.22 -26.41
C LEU A 136 -4.19 -7.37 -27.07
N LEU A 137 -4.10 -6.04 -27.00
CA LEU A 137 -5.10 -5.10 -27.52
C LEU A 137 -4.94 -4.75 -29.01
N LYS A 138 -4.17 -5.51 -29.78
CA LYS A 138 -3.83 -5.19 -31.18
C LYS A 138 -5.08 -4.99 -32.06
N ASP A 139 -6.13 -5.74 -31.75
CA ASP A 139 -7.38 -5.77 -32.51
C ASP A 139 -8.47 -4.85 -31.91
N ASP A 140 -8.18 -4.15 -30.81
CA ASP A 140 -9.06 -3.13 -30.21
C ASP A 140 -8.36 -1.75 -30.20
N PRO A 141 -8.46 -0.97 -31.29
CA PRO A 141 -7.79 0.32 -31.42
C PRO A 141 -8.18 1.33 -30.33
N ARG A 142 -9.42 1.24 -29.81
CA ARG A 142 -9.90 2.16 -28.77
C ARG A 142 -9.17 1.89 -27.46
N GLN A 143 -9.11 0.63 -27.04
CA GLN A 143 -8.40 0.27 -25.82
C GLN A 143 -6.88 0.41 -25.97
N LEU A 144 -6.35 0.08 -27.15
CA LEU A 144 -4.94 0.28 -27.46
C LEU A 144 -4.50 1.74 -27.31
N SER A 145 -5.31 2.70 -27.80
CA SER A 145 -5.03 4.12 -27.60
C SER A 145 -4.95 4.52 -26.12
N LYS A 146 -5.86 3.99 -25.29
CA LYS A 146 -5.86 4.26 -23.84
C LYS A 146 -4.61 3.70 -23.18
N ALA A 147 -4.18 2.51 -23.57
CA ALA A 147 -2.98 1.87 -23.06
C ALA A 147 -1.72 2.69 -23.38
N TYR A 148 -1.60 3.21 -24.61
CA TYR A 148 -0.49 4.09 -24.99
C TYR A 148 -0.48 5.43 -24.23
N VAL A 149 -1.65 6.05 -23.99
CA VAL A 149 -1.74 7.26 -23.17
C VAL A 149 -1.28 6.97 -21.74
N LEU A 150 -1.69 5.83 -21.16
CA LEU A 150 -1.26 5.42 -19.83
C LEU A 150 0.27 5.24 -19.77
N ARG A 151 0.85 4.64 -20.82
CA ARG A 151 2.30 4.41 -20.94
C ARG A 151 3.08 5.71 -20.98
N GLY A 152 2.59 6.70 -21.72
CA GLY A 152 3.18 8.04 -21.76
C GLY A 152 3.21 8.69 -20.38
N ARG A 153 2.09 8.65 -19.65
CA ARG A 153 2.01 9.20 -18.28
C ARG A 153 3.03 8.58 -17.33
N TYR A 154 3.15 7.25 -17.33
CA TYR A 154 4.08 6.56 -16.43
C TYR A 154 5.56 6.81 -16.78
N GLN A 155 5.86 7.12 -18.04
CA GLN A 155 7.21 7.52 -18.46
C GLN A 155 7.55 8.97 -18.12
N GLU A 156 6.57 9.88 -18.21
CA GLU A 156 6.75 11.30 -17.87
C GLU A 156 6.96 11.50 -16.37
N ASP A 157 6.20 10.79 -15.52
CA ASP A 157 6.34 10.83 -14.06
C ASP A 157 7.64 10.19 -13.54
N ALA A 158 8.46 9.58 -14.41
CA ALA A 158 9.75 9.00 -14.07
C ALA A 158 10.94 9.97 -14.25
N ARG A 159 10.69 11.18 -14.76
CA ARG A 159 11.67 12.28 -14.87
C ARG A 159 11.58 13.25 -13.71
#